data_AF-A0A2D6M0A4-F1
#
_entry.id   AF-A0A2D6M0A4-F1
#
_cell.length_a   1.000
_cell.length_b   1.000
_cell.length_c   1.000
_cell.angle_alpha   90.00
_cell.angle_beta   90.00
_cell.angle_gamma   90.00
#
_symmetry.space_group_name_H-M   'P 1'
#
loop_
_entity.id
_entity.type
_entity.pdbx_description
1 polymer ?
#
loop_
_entity_poly.entity_id
_entity_poly.type
_entity_poly.pdbx_seq_one_letter_code
_entity_poly.pdbx_strand_id
1 'polypeptide(L)' 'MDFGKYIKKSNNSDNVPAPPKACRECGKEIDRERAGHLYYHGFCSHSCKEKYVGHELEE' A
#
# COMPACT_ATOMS: atom_id res chain seq x y z
N MET A 1 -43.25 2.24 16.59
CA MET A 1 -42.01 2.80 16.03
C MET A 1 -41.09 1.63 15.75
N ASP A 2 -40.98 1.22 14.49
CA ASP A 2 -40.21 0.04 14.06
C ASP A 2 -38.75 0.41 13.79
N PHE A 3 -37.86 -0.01 14.70
CA PHE A 3 -36.42 0.23 14.63
C PHE A 3 -35.65 -0.84 13.82
N GLY A 4 -36.34 -1.80 13.20
CA GLY A 4 -35.73 -2.90 12.45
C GLY A 4 -35.05 -2.49 11.12
N LYS A 5 -35.22 -1.24 10.68
CA LYS A 5 -34.77 -0.78 9.35
C LYS A 5 -33.34 -0.22 9.29
N TYR A 6 -32.69 0.00 10.44
CA TYR A 6 -31.36 0.65 10.49
C TYR A 6 -30.18 -0.33 10.58
N ILE A 7 -30.45 -1.63 10.76
CA ILE A 7 -29.42 -2.68 10.75
C ILE A 7 -29.29 -3.33 9.37
N LYS A 8 -29.33 -2.53 8.29
CA LYS A 8 -28.70 -2.98 7.03
C LYS A 8 -27.21 -2.67 7.12
N LYS A 9 -26.55 -3.52 7.91
CA LYS A 9 -25.12 -3.65 8.06
C LYS A 9 -24.48 -3.66 6.67
N SER A 10 -23.87 -2.53 6.31
CA SER A 10 -23.00 -2.39 5.15
C SER A 10 -21.81 -3.33 5.29
N ASN A 11 -22.02 -4.62 4.98
CA ASN A 11 -20.96 -5.55 4.61
C ASN A 11 -20.70 -5.39 3.11
N ASN A 12 -20.36 -4.18 2.69
CA ASN A 12 -19.45 -4.02 1.56
C ASN A 12 -18.06 -3.92 2.21
N SER A 13 -17.51 -5.06 2.61
CA SER A 13 -16.07 -5.25 2.48
C SER A 13 -15.80 -5.23 0.98
N ASP A 14 -15.82 -4.01 0.44
CA ASP A 14 -15.29 -3.70 -0.86
C ASP A 14 -13.82 -4.09 -0.74
N ASN A 15 -13.54 -5.30 -1.21
CA ASN A 15 -12.20 -5.83 -1.38
C ASN A 15 -11.61 -5.03 -2.55
N VAL A 16 -11.49 -3.71 -2.40
CA VAL A 16 -10.78 -2.87 -3.36
C VAL A 16 -9.33 -3.28 -3.17
N PRO A 17 -8.72 -4.03 -4.10
CA PRO A 17 -7.28 -4.14 -4.07
C PRO A 17 -6.77 -2.71 -4.12
N ALA A 18 -6.11 -2.27 -3.04
CA ALA A 18 -5.45 -0.98 -3.03
C ALA A 18 -4.63 -0.88 -4.34
N PRO A 19 -4.68 0.25 -5.06
CA PRO A 19 -4.06 0.36 -6.37
C PRO A 19 -2.60 -0.14 -6.29
N PRO A 20 -2.15 -0.96 -7.26
CA PRO A 20 -0.81 -1.50 -7.25
C PRO A 20 0.17 -0.33 -7.22
N LYS A 21 0.94 -0.25 -6.15
CA LYS A 21 1.89 0.84 -5.94
C LYS A 21 3.20 0.39 -6.54
N ALA A 22 3.79 1.15 -7.44
CA ALA A 22 5.07 0.77 -8.05
C ALA A 22 6.25 1.19 -7.16
N CYS A 23 7.29 0.35 -7.15
CA CYS A 23 8.59 0.60 -6.55
C CYS A 23 9.23 1.83 -7.22
N ARG A 24 9.54 2.87 -6.46
CA ARG A 24 10.17 4.09 -6.98
C ARG A 24 11.51 3.84 -7.67
N GLU A 25 12.27 2.88 -7.17
CA GLU A 25 13.58 2.57 -7.72
C GLU A 25 13.52 1.61 -8.90
N CYS A 26 12.69 0.58 -8.79
CA CYS A 26 12.76 -0.59 -9.63
C CYS A 26 11.55 -0.77 -10.55
N GLY A 27 10.53 0.09 -10.42
CA GLY A 27 9.30 0.08 -11.22
C GLY A 27 8.38 -1.12 -11.00
N LYS A 28 8.79 -2.11 -10.19
CA LYS A 28 8.01 -3.31 -9.91
C LYS A 28 6.79 -3.01 -9.04
N GLU A 29 5.71 -3.73 -9.28
CA GLU A 29 4.53 -3.71 -8.41
C GLU A 29 4.91 -4.12 -6.99
N ILE A 30 4.58 -3.26 -6.04
CA ILE A 30 4.76 -3.51 -4.62
C ILE A 30 3.53 -4.23 -4.13
N ASP A 31 3.74 -5.49 -3.79
CA ASP A 31 2.76 -6.26 -3.07
C ASP A 31 2.65 -5.76 -1.62
N ARG A 32 1.45 -5.31 -1.21
CA ARG A 32 1.22 -4.74 0.12
C ARG A 32 1.47 -5.77 1.23
N GLU A 33 1.14 -7.03 0.99
CA GLU A 33 1.32 -8.11 1.95
C GLU A 33 2.80 -8.43 2.16
N ARG A 34 3.60 -8.35 1.08
CA ARG A 34 5.04 -8.64 1.12
C ARG A 34 5.88 -7.47 1.60
N ALA A 35 5.53 -6.23 1.24
CA ALA A 35 6.34 -5.05 1.55
C ALA A 35 5.99 -4.42 2.90
N GLY A 36 4.81 -4.67 3.46
CA GLY A 36 4.42 -4.15 4.78
C GLY A 36 4.58 -2.63 4.88
N HIS A 37 5.45 -2.15 5.78
CA HIS A 37 5.70 -0.72 5.96
C HIS A 37 6.44 -0.07 4.77
N LEU A 38 7.19 -0.84 3.98
CA LEU A 38 7.90 -0.33 2.78
C LEU A 38 6.93 0.08 1.66
N TYR A 39 5.73 -0.51 1.61
CA TYR A 39 4.67 -0.12 0.69
C TYR A 39 4.27 1.36 0.87
N TYR A 40 4.23 1.85 2.11
CA TYR A 40 3.91 3.25 2.37
C TYR A 40 4.97 4.19 1.80
N HIS A 41 6.24 3.79 1.89
CA HIS A 41 7.37 4.52 1.31
C HIS A 41 7.53 4.34 -0.21
N GLY A 42 6.77 3.43 -0.83
CA GLY A 42 6.89 3.17 -2.27
C GLY A 42 8.11 2.34 -2.64
N PHE A 43 8.56 1.45 -1.75
CA PHE A 43 9.64 0.49 -2.02
C PHE A 43 9.15 -0.95 -1.88
N CYS A 44 9.61 -1.84 -2.76
CA CYS A 44 9.29 -3.25 -2.69
C CYS A 44 10.21 -4.04 -1.74
N SER A 45 11.33 -3.47 -1.34
CA SER A 45 12.37 -4.12 -0.54
C SER A 45 13.25 -3.08 0.14
N HIS A 46 13.90 -3.46 1.25
CA HIS A 46 14.81 -2.55 1.96
C HIS A 46 15.98 -2.13 1.07
N SER A 47 16.52 -3.04 0.26
CA SER A 47 17.58 -2.75 -0.71
C SER A 47 17.19 -1.66 -1.72
N CYS A 48 15.91 -1.60 -2.12
CA CYS A 48 15.44 -0.55 -3.03
C CYS A 48 15.24 0.80 -2.35
N LYS A 49 15.02 0.80 -1.04
CA LYS A 49 15.00 2.02 -0.24
C LYS A 49 16.42 2.54 -0.04
N GLU A 50 17.38 1.66 0.27
CA GLU A 50 18.77 2.03 0.53
C GLU A 50 19.46 2.62 -0.69
N LYS A 51 19.27 2.05 -1.88
CA LYS A 51 19.80 2.60 -3.13
C LYS A 51 19.18 3.96 -3.46
N TYR A 52 17.87 4.14 -3.23
CA TYR A 52 17.21 5.42 -3.45
C TYR A 52 17.72 6.51 -2.49
N VAL A 53 17.82 6.20 -1.19
CA VAL A 53 18.35 7.13 -0.18
C VAL A 53 19.84 7.41 -0.39
N GLY A 54 20.61 6.41 -0.83
CA GLY A 54 22.02 6.59 -1.19
C GLY A 54 22.20 7.58 -2.34
N HIS A 55 21.24 7.65 -3.26
CA HIS A 55 21.26 8.57 -4.40
C HIS A 55 20.87 10.02 -4.01
N GLU A 56 20.14 10.22 -2.91
CA GLU A 56 19.74 11.56 -2.41
C GLU A 56 20.80 12.23 -1.53
N LEU A 57 21.81 11.50 -1.04
CA LEU A 57 22.85 12.03 -0.14
C LEU A 57 24.10 12.56 -0.87
N GLU A 58 24.15 12.45 -2.20
CA GLU A 58 25.27 12.95 -3.01
C GLU A 58 25.00 14.31 -3.70
N GLU A 59 23.86 14.96 -3.41
CA GLU A 59 23.54 16.32 -3.92
C GLU A 59 23.71 17.43 -2.87
#